data_AF-A0A017SMJ0-F1
#
_entry.id   AF-A0A017SMJ0-F1
#
_cell.length_a   1.000
_cell.length_b   1.000
_cell.length_c   1.000
_cell.angle_alpha   90.00
_cell.angle_beta   90.00
_cell.angle_gamma   90.00
#
_symmetry.space_group_name_H-M   'P 1'
#
loop_
_entity.id
_entity.type
_entity.pdbx_description
1 polymer ?
#
loop_
_entity_poly.entity_id
_entity_poly.type
_entity_poly.pdbx_seq_one_letter_code
_entity_poly.pdbx_strand_id
1 'polypeptide(L)'
;MEDVNLGLLFSRQSSGTCSAGSLAEEATCVQESTCNGAFFPNQCGTGSECCFIRSCNISQGNGLCKNDTRDACDGLWYTGDPFDPPCPGDSSIRCCIAFANLNNGTDTDDSSDSNNSSNGLTGSQIGGIVGGVVGGVIVLAALFLIFLFGYWRKRQRNRQNADIVETVDGDRKENENGRGRFVNEVEAREVAELDGNERRELDGHGQAVYELEGGSVVDGRQR
;
A
#
# COMPACT_ATOMS: atom_id res chain seq x y z
N MET A 1 0.77 25.37 44.26
CA MET A 1 1.48 24.57 43.26
C MET A 1 1.16 25.22 41.94
N GLU A 2 2.05 26.08 41.51
CA GLU A 2 1.90 26.87 40.30
C GLU A 2 2.36 25.99 39.14
N ASP A 3 1.42 25.60 38.27
CA ASP A 3 1.75 25.00 36.98
C ASP A 3 2.50 26.04 36.17
N VAL A 4 3.83 25.99 36.27
CA VAL A 4 4.72 26.76 35.40
C VAL A 4 4.51 26.19 34.01
N ASN A 5 3.54 26.76 33.30
CA ASN A 5 3.33 26.56 31.89
C ASN A 5 4.56 27.13 31.18
N LEU A 6 5.63 26.34 31.14
CA LEU A 6 6.79 26.48 30.26
C LEU A 6 6.32 26.17 28.83
N GLY A 7 5.29 26.89 28.39
CA GLY A 7 5.00 27.12 26.99
C GLY A 7 6.23 27.79 26.42
N LEU A 8 7.18 26.99 25.98
CA LEU A 8 8.34 27.41 25.23
C LEU A 8 7.81 28.22 24.05
N LEU A 9 7.93 29.54 24.17
CA LEU A 9 7.56 30.51 23.14
C LEU A 9 8.54 30.35 21.98
N PHE A 10 8.31 29.32 21.17
CA PHE A 10 9.03 29.11 19.94
C PHE A 10 8.55 30.16 18.94
N SER A 11 9.50 30.96 18.43
CA SER A 11 9.22 31.92 17.36
C SER A 11 8.78 31.16 16.12
N ARG A 12 7.59 31.48 15.60
CA ARG A 12 7.10 30.98 14.31
C ARG A 12 8.16 31.25 13.24
N GLN A 13 8.80 30.21 12.72
CA GLN A 13 9.73 30.33 11.60
C GLN A 13 8.97 30.23 10.28
N SER A 14 9.31 31.11 9.34
CA SER A 14 8.67 31.23 8.02
C SER A 14 9.35 30.37 6.94
N SER A 15 10.37 29.58 7.28
CA SER A 15 11.32 28.97 6.32
C SER A 15 11.08 27.49 6.01
N GLY A 16 9.90 26.93 6.27
CA GLY A 16 9.59 25.51 6.00
C GLY A 16 10.23 24.51 6.97
N THR A 17 11.13 24.99 7.82
CA THR A 17 11.66 24.32 9.00
C THR A 17 10.90 24.80 10.22
N CYS A 18 10.57 23.88 11.12
CA CYS A 18 10.03 24.20 12.43
C CYS A 18 11.03 23.78 13.50
N SER A 19 11.17 24.55 14.57
CA SER A 19 12.05 24.18 15.69
C SER A 19 11.23 23.52 16.78
N ALA A 20 11.29 22.18 16.87
CA ALA A 20 10.79 21.44 18.02
C ALA A 20 11.85 21.44 19.16
N GLY A 21 12.33 22.63 19.54
CA GLY A 21 13.40 22.79 20.53
C GLY A 21 14.82 22.57 19.99
N SER A 22 15.80 22.64 20.89
CA SER A 22 17.24 22.60 20.60
C SER A 22 17.79 21.22 20.20
N LEU A 23 16.94 20.19 20.10
CA LEU A 23 17.34 18.80 19.87
C LEU A 23 16.69 18.16 18.65
N ALA A 24 15.88 18.92 17.91
CA ALA A 24 15.21 18.45 16.70
C ALA A 24 15.95 18.98 15.47
N GLU A 25 17.03 18.29 15.08
CA GLU A 25 17.81 18.65 13.89
C GLU A 25 17.06 18.41 12.57
N GLU A 26 15.94 17.68 12.58
CA GLU A 26 15.13 17.40 11.38
C GLU A 26 13.62 17.49 11.69
N ALA A 27 13.07 18.71 11.67
CA ALA A 27 11.62 18.91 11.66
C ALA A 27 11.19 19.78 10.47
N THR A 28 10.17 19.33 9.75
CA THR A 28 9.70 19.93 8.51
C THR A 28 8.22 20.25 8.58
N CYS A 29 7.81 21.37 8.00
CA CYS A 29 6.39 21.70 7.89
C CYS A 29 5.74 20.89 6.77
N VAL A 30 4.79 20.03 7.11
CA VAL A 30 4.04 19.19 6.15
C VAL A 30 2.54 19.41 6.30
N GLN A 31 1.75 18.97 5.32
CA GLN A 31 0.29 18.96 5.45
C GLN A 31 -0.13 17.88 6.46
N GLU A 32 -1.22 18.16 7.19
CA GLU A 32 -1.72 17.41 8.36
C GLU A 32 -1.83 15.88 8.16
N SER A 33 -2.01 15.41 6.93
CA SER A 33 -2.20 13.99 6.63
C SER A 33 -0.93 13.19 6.27
N THR A 34 0.25 13.83 6.19
CA THR A 34 1.43 13.19 5.56
C THR A 34 2.59 12.88 6.52
N CYS A 35 2.54 13.29 7.79
CA CYS A 35 3.63 12.99 8.71
C CYS A 35 3.54 11.56 9.23
N ASN A 36 4.66 10.83 9.19
CA ASN A 36 4.80 9.51 9.81
C ASN A 36 5.38 9.56 11.25
N GLY A 37 5.65 10.76 11.77
CA GLY A 37 6.28 11.00 13.07
C GLY A 37 5.38 11.77 14.04
N ALA A 38 5.99 12.50 14.98
CA ALA A 38 5.26 13.31 15.95
C ALA A 38 4.88 14.68 15.36
N PHE A 39 3.68 15.14 15.70
CA PHE A 39 3.14 16.42 15.25
C PHE A 39 3.18 17.49 16.34
N PHE A 40 3.58 18.71 15.96
CA PHE A 40 3.47 19.88 16.82
C PHE A 40 2.60 20.95 16.13
N PRO A 41 1.39 21.23 16.67
CA PRO A 41 0.50 22.23 16.08
C PRO A 41 1.08 23.63 16.28
N ASN A 42 0.65 24.57 15.42
CA ASN A 42 0.95 26.01 15.50
C ASN A 42 2.41 26.45 15.30
N GLN A 43 3.34 25.51 15.13
CA GLN A 43 4.75 25.81 14.82
C GLN A 43 4.97 26.24 13.37
N CYS A 44 4.08 25.81 12.47
CA CYS A 44 4.08 26.15 11.05
C CYS A 44 2.96 27.15 10.71
N GLY A 45 2.96 27.65 9.46
CA GLY A 45 1.91 28.53 8.94
C GLY A 45 0.53 27.85 8.87
N THR A 46 -0.50 28.61 8.52
CA THR A 46 -1.88 28.10 8.41
C THR A 46 -1.97 26.94 7.41
N GLY A 47 -2.53 25.81 7.83
CA GLY A 47 -2.71 24.61 6.99
C GLY A 47 -1.50 23.68 6.90
N SER A 48 -0.48 23.89 7.74
CA SER A 48 0.67 23.00 7.87
C SER A 48 0.97 22.76 9.34
N GLU A 49 1.44 21.55 9.65
CA GLU A 49 1.89 21.17 10.98
C GLU A 49 3.38 20.81 10.95
N CYS A 50 4.03 20.97 12.10
CA CYS A 50 5.44 20.60 12.22
C CYS A 50 5.55 19.11 12.42
N CYS A 51 6.14 18.43 11.44
CA CYS A 51 6.39 17.00 11.45
C CYS A 51 7.83 16.73 11.90
N PHE A 52 7.93 15.98 12.98
CA PHE A 52 9.19 15.55 13.56
C PHE A 52 9.35 14.04 13.38
N ILE A 53 10.30 13.64 12.52
CA ILE A 53 10.59 12.23 12.27
C ILE A 53 11.86 11.89 13.03
N ARG A 54 11.72 11.21 14.17
CA ARG A 54 12.86 10.70 14.93
C ARG A 54 12.70 9.23 15.20
N SER A 55 13.73 8.49 14.83
CA SER A 55 13.89 7.08 15.18
C SER A 55 14.18 6.96 16.68
N CYS A 56 13.56 5.97 17.31
CA CYS A 56 13.87 5.57 18.68
C CYS A 56 14.35 4.11 18.67
N ASN A 57 15.38 3.81 19.46
CA ASN A 57 15.92 2.46 19.62
C ASN A 57 15.90 2.13 21.11
N ILE A 58 15.22 1.04 21.44
CA ILE A 58 15.15 0.49 22.80
C ILE A 58 15.44 -1.01 22.74
N SER A 59 15.63 -1.65 23.90
CA SER A 59 15.96 -3.09 23.95
C SER A 59 14.93 -3.99 23.26
N GLN A 60 13.67 -3.56 23.20
CA GLN A 60 12.58 -4.28 22.56
C GLN A 60 12.52 -4.09 21.03
N GLY A 61 13.27 -3.16 20.44
CA GLY A 61 13.30 -2.93 19.00
C GLY A 61 13.47 -1.48 18.58
N ASN A 62 13.33 -1.25 17.26
CA ASN A 62 13.47 0.06 16.64
C ASN A 62 12.11 0.60 16.18
N GLY A 63 11.83 1.85 16.53
CA GLY A 63 10.55 2.50 16.25
C GLY A 63 10.68 3.95 15.81
N LEU A 64 9.54 4.63 15.75
CA LEU A 64 9.44 6.07 15.50
C LEU A 64 8.75 6.75 16.67
N CYS A 65 9.23 7.95 17.03
CA CYS A 65 8.56 8.79 18.01
C CYS A 65 7.24 9.32 17.41
N LYS A 66 6.13 9.02 18.08
CA LYS A 66 4.76 9.39 17.67
C LYS A 66 3.96 9.88 18.87
N ASN A 67 2.87 10.61 18.62
CA ASN A 67 1.99 11.07 19.69
C ASN A 67 0.90 10.03 19.99
N ASP A 68 0.86 9.49 21.21
CA ASP A 68 -0.05 8.40 21.60
C ASP A 68 -1.54 8.82 21.68
N THR A 69 -1.82 10.12 21.71
CA THR A 69 -3.19 10.66 21.75
C THR A 69 -3.79 10.90 20.37
N ARG A 70 -2.95 11.06 19.33
CA ARG A 70 -3.37 11.45 17.98
C ARG A 70 -3.04 10.39 16.93
N ASP A 71 -1.89 9.72 17.06
CA ASP A 71 -1.38 8.83 16.06
C ASP A 71 -1.71 7.38 16.41
N ALA A 72 -2.08 6.60 15.40
CA ALA A 72 -2.11 5.15 15.53
C ALA A 72 -0.69 4.58 15.50
N CYS A 73 -0.44 3.61 16.37
CA CYS A 73 0.74 2.76 16.32
C CYS A 73 0.32 1.36 15.87
N ASP A 74 0.91 0.88 14.78
CA ASP A 74 0.75 -0.49 14.28
C ASP A 74 1.52 -1.51 15.15
N GLY A 75 1.65 -1.25 16.45
CA GLY A 75 2.62 -1.92 17.30
C GLY A 75 2.48 -1.54 18.77
N LEU A 76 3.60 -1.57 19.49
CA LEU A 76 3.64 -1.31 20.92
C LEU A 76 4.26 0.05 21.23
N TRP A 77 3.67 0.73 22.22
CA TRP A 77 4.13 2.01 22.73
C TRP A 77 5.12 1.83 23.86
N TYR A 78 6.23 2.56 23.80
CA TYR A 78 7.26 2.55 24.84
C TYR A 78 7.64 3.97 25.24
N THR A 79 7.54 4.24 26.54
CA THR A 79 7.88 5.54 27.13
C THR A 79 9.37 5.65 27.45
N GLY A 80 10.06 4.52 27.66
CA GLY A 80 11.44 4.49 28.12
C GLY A 80 11.60 4.80 29.61
N ASP A 81 12.84 5.09 30.01
CA ASP A 81 13.18 5.46 31.39
C ASP A 81 12.81 6.94 31.66
N PRO A 82 12.27 7.29 32.85
CA PRO A 82 11.95 8.69 33.18
C PRO A 82 13.13 9.65 33.12
N PHE A 83 14.36 9.17 33.30
CA PHE A 83 15.58 9.99 33.31
C PHE A 83 16.24 10.10 31.94
N ASP A 84 15.94 9.18 31.02
CA ASP A 84 16.49 9.16 29.65
C ASP A 84 15.45 8.62 28.65
N PRO A 85 14.41 9.43 28.33
CA PRO A 85 13.36 9.00 27.43
C PRO A 85 13.91 8.93 25.98
N PRO A 86 13.56 7.88 25.21
CA PRO A 86 14.06 7.70 23.84
C PRO A 86 13.55 8.78 22.87
N CYS A 87 12.43 9.41 23.21
CA CYS A 87 11.81 10.47 22.43
C CYS A 87 11.81 11.78 23.22
N PRO A 88 12.32 12.89 22.64
CA PRO A 88 12.22 14.19 23.28
C PRO A 88 10.79 14.71 23.18
N GLY A 89 10.31 15.38 24.23
CA GLY A 89 9.00 16.02 24.24
C GLY A 89 8.25 15.86 25.56
N ASP A 90 6.94 15.98 25.48
CA ASP A 90 6.04 15.66 26.58
C ASP A 90 5.82 14.14 26.72
N SER A 91 5.05 13.74 27.74
CA SER A 91 4.74 12.33 28.01
C SER A 91 3.77 11.67 27.01
N SER A 92 3.20 12.44 26.07
CA SER A 92 2.39 11.91 24.98
C SER A 92 3.24 11.45 23.79
N ILE A 93 4.48 11.95 23.67
CA ILE A 93 5.40 11.49 22.64
C ILE A 93 6.11 10.23 23.12
N ARG A 94 5.78 9.10 22.49
CA ARG A 94 6.31 7.78 22.85
C ARG A 94 6.91 7.09 21.64
N CYS A 95 7.79 6.13 21.90
CA CYS A 95 8.37 5.30 20.87
C CYS A 95 7.34 4.26 20.42
N CYS A 96 6.87 4.36 19.17
CA CYS A 96 6.00 3.38 18.54
C CYS A 96 6.87 2.37 17.77
N ILE A 97 6.84 1.11 18.20
CA ILE A 97 7.56 0.01 17.55
C ILE A 97 6.55 -0.87 16.83
N ALA A 98 6.55 -0.82 15.50
CA ALA A 98 5.73 -1.70 14.68
C ALA A 98 6.02 -3.17 15.00
N PHE A 99 5.00 -4.04 14.95
CA PHE A 99 5.19 -5.48 15.25
C PHE A 99 6.26 -6.16 14.41
N ALA A 100 6.48 -5.69 13.17
CA ALA A 100 7.52 -6.20 12.28
C ALA A 100 8.96 -5.90 12.77
N ASN A 101 9.12 -4.89 13.65
CA ASN A 101 10.40 -4.44 14.21
C ASN A 101 10.54 -4.79 15.69
N LEU A 102 9.60 -5.55 16.24
CA LEU A 102 9.68 -6.01 17.63
C LEU A 102 10.74 -7.11 17.69
N ASN A 103 11.76 -6.93 18.54
CA ASN A 103 12.69 -7.99 18.94
C ASN A 103 11.94 -8.93 19.88
N ASN A 104 10.95 -9.64 19.35
CA ASN A 104 10.30 -10.73 20.06
C ASN A 104 11.37 -11.82 20.14
N GLY A 105 12.00 -11.98 21.30
CA GLY A 105 13.22 -12.77 21.55
C GLY A 105 13.15 -14.28 21.28
N THR A 106 12.55 -14.67 20.15
CA THR A 106 12.68 -15.97 19.49
C THR A 106 13.85 -16.01 18.50
N ASP A 107 14.68 -14.96 18.46
CA ASP A 107 15.99 -15.05 17.83
C ASP A 107 16.84 -16.03 18.65
N THR A 108 16.82 -17.26 18.17
CA THR A 108 17.83 -18.26 18.44
C THR A 108 19.14 -17.62 18.01
N ASP A 109 20.00 -17.31 18.98
CA ASP A 109 21.38 -16.86 18.81
C ASP A 109 22.01 -17.53 17.57
N ASP A 110 22.13 -16.78 16.48
CA ASP A 110 23.18 -17.03 15.51
C ASP A 110 24.01 -15.74 15.47
N SER A 111 24.98 -15.72 16.39
CA SER A 111 25.91 -14.62 16.57
C SER A 111 26.64 -14.36 15.26
N SER A 112 26.44 -13.18 14.68
CA SER A 112 27.30 -12.67 13.62
C SER A 112 27.34 -11.15 13.73
N ASP A 113 28.36 -10.69 14.45
CA ASP A 113 28.91 -9.36 14.38
C ASP A 113 28.90 -8.82 12.94
N SER A 114 28.35 -7.63 12.71
CA SER A 114 29.12 -6.52 12.13
C SER A 114 28.33 -5.22 12.01
N ASN A 115 28.92 -4.19 12.61
CA ASN A 115 28.61 -2.78 12.44
C ASN A 115 28.65 -2.36 10.95
N ASN A 116 27.57 -1.77 10.44
CA ASN A 116 27.60 -0.43 9.82
C ASN A 116 26.23 -0.01 9.27
N SER A 117 25.86 1.23 9.59
CA SER A 117 24.67 1.93 9.11
C SER A 117 24.66 2.08 7.59
N SER A 118 23.69 1.44 6.94
CA SER A 118 23.08 1.91 5.69
C SER A 118 21.68 1.31 5.58
N ASN A 119 20.67 2.16 5.41
CA ASN A 119 19.24 1.82 5.38
C ASN A 119 18.84 1.08 4.08
N GLY A 120 19.52 -0.03 3.77
CA GLY A 120 19.14 -0.96 2.72
C GLY A 120 18.36 -2.12 3.31
N LEU A 121 17.20 -2.45 2.74
CA LEU A 121 16.46 -3.66 3.05
C LEU A 121 17.43 -4.86 2.98
N THR A 122 17.47 -5.67 4.03
CA THR A 122 18.43 -6.77 4.14
C THR A 122 18.24 -7.73 2.96
N GLY A 123 19.35 -8.23 2.39
CA GLY A 123 19.30 -9.03 1.16
C GLY A 123 18.36 -10.24 1.21
N SER A 124 18.05 -10.75 2.40
CA SER A 124 17.07 -11.83 2.57
C SER A 124 15.61 -11.38 2.36
N GLN A 125 15.25 -10.13 2.71
CA GLN A 125 13.92 -9.58 2.43
C GLN A 125 13.70 -9.37 0.92
N ILE A 126 14.73 -8.93 0.22
CA ILE A 126 14.70 -8.76 -1.24
C ILE A 126 14.62 -10.12 -1.94
N GLY A 127 15.36 -11.12 -1.45
CA GLY A 127 15.37 -12.48 -2.01
C GLY A 127 13.99 -13.16 -1.98
N GLY A 128 13.22 -12.97 -0.91
CA GLY A 128 11.88 -13.56 -0.78
C GLY A 128 10.88 -13.03 -1.83
N ILE A 129 10.89 -11.72 -2.07
CA ILE A 129 9.95 -11.09 -3.02
C ILE A 129 10.28 -11.50 -4.46
N VAL A 130 11.56 -11.51 -4.84
CA VAL A 130 11.99 -11.86 -6.20
C VAL A 130 11.77 -13.35 -6.51
N GLY A 131 11.95 -14.24 -5.52
CA GLY A 131 11.70 -15.67 -5.67
C GLY A 131 10.24 -16.01 -5.99
N GLY A 132 9.29 -15.30 -5.36
CA GLY A 132 7.85 -15.51 -5.57
C GLY A 132 7.39 -15.17 -6.97
N VAL A 133 7.84 -14.03 -7.52
CA VAL A 133 7.40 -13.57 -8.85
C VAL A 133 7.91 -14.50 -9.95
N VAL A 134 9.19 -14.90 -9.90
CA VAL A 134 9.78 -15.79 -10.92
C VAL A 134 9.10 -17.16 -10.91
N GLY A 135 8.85 -17.72 -9.73
CA GLY A 135 8.12 -18.98 -9.59
C GLY A 135 6.68 -18.90 -10.10
N GLY A 136 5.97 -17.82 -9.74
CA GLY A 136 4.58 -17.59 -10.15
C GLY A 136 4.42 -17.47 -11.67
N VAL A 137 5.30 -16.71 -12.33
CA VAL A 137 5.24 -16.50 -13.79
C VAL A 137 5.45 -17.81 -14.56
N ILE A 138 6.36 -18.69 -14.11
CA ILE A 138 6.61 -19.98 -14.76
C ILE A 138 5.38 -20.89 -14.67
N VAL A 139 4.75 -20.98 -13.49
CA VAL A 139 3.56 -21.82 -13.27
C VAL A 139 2.36 -21.28 -14.05
N LEU A 140 2.13 -19.96 -14.03
CA LEU A 140 1.06 -19.31 -14.79
C LEU A 140 1.23 -19.52 -16.30
N ALA A 141 2.45 -19.34 -16.83
CA ALA A 141 2.72 -19.54 -18.24
C ALA A 141 2.47 -21.00 -18.68
N ALA A 142 2.88 -21.98 -17.86
CA ALA A 142 2.64 -23.39 -18.14
C ALA A 142 1.14 -23.74 -18.17
N LEU A 143 0.37 -23.26 -17.19
CA LEU A 143 -1.08 -23.47 -17.15
C LEU A 143 -1.78 -22.80 -18.33
N PHE A 144 -1.37 -21.59 -18.70
CA PHE A 144 -1.94 -20.85 -19.82
C PHE A 144 -1.68 -21.55 -21.16
N LEU A 145 -0.48 -22.08 -21.37
CA LEU A 145 -0.15 -22.86 -22.57
C LEU A 145 -0.95 -24.18 -22.64
N ILE A 146 -1.10 -24.90 -21.53
CA ILE A 146 -1.92 -26.13 -21.48
C ILE A 146 -3.37 -25.80 -21.82
N PHE A 147 -3.91 -24.71 -21.26
CA PHE A 147 -5.28 -24.28 -21.51
C PHE A 147 -5.50 -23.89 -22.98
N LEU A 148 -4.63 -23.06 -23.56
CA LEU A 148 -4.71 -22.67 -24.96
C LEU A 148 -4.57 -23.87 -25.89
N PHE A 149 -3.58 -24.75 -25.63
CA PHE A 149 -3.35 -25.93 -26.47
C PHE A 149 -4.54 -26.91 -26.41
N GLY A 150 -5.12 -27.12 -25.22
CA GLY A 150 -6.33 -27.93 -25.06
C GLY A 150 -7.54 -27.32 -25.76
N TYR A 151 -7.73 -26.01 -25.64
CA TYR A 151 -8.83 -25.28 -26.27
C TYR A 151 -8.72 -25.31 -27.79
N TRP A 152 -7.52 -25.10 -28.34
CA TRP A 152 -7.24 -25.14 -29.78
C TRP A 152 -7.41 -26.55 -30.34
N ARG A 153 -6.91 -27.58 -29.62
CA ARG A 153 -7.05 -28.98 -30.05
C ARG A 153 -8.51 -29.43 -30.09
N LYS A 154 -9.34 -28.95 -29.16
CA LYS A 154 -10.79 -29.23 -29.17
C LYS A 154 -11.46 -28.62 -30.40
N ARG A 155 -11.05 -27.41 -30.80
CA ARG A 155 -11.61 -26.73 -31.99
C ARG A 155 -11.21 -27.40 -33.31
N GLN A 156 -10.04 -28.02 -33.39
CA GLN A 156 -9.61 -28.74 -34.60
C GLN A 156 -10.41 -30.02 -34.86
N ARG A 157 -10.95 -30.69 -33.83
CA ARG A 157 -11.77 -31.89 -34.03
C ARG A 157 -13.11 -31.62 -34.70
N ASN A 158 -13.63 -30.40 -34.62
CA ASN A 158 -14.87 -30.03 -35.30
C ASN A 158 -14.69 -29.71 -36.79
N ARG A 159 -13.45 -29.61 -37.29
CA ARG A 159 -13.19 -29.36 -38.73
C ARG A 159 -13.06 -30.63 -39.57
N GLN A 160 -12.90 -31.81 -38.96
CA GLN A 160 -12.76 -33.07 -39.72
C GLN A 160 -14.11 -33.77 -40.02
N ASN A 161 -15.22 -33.32 -39.43
CA ASN A 161 -16.56 -33.85 -39.72
C ASN A 161 -17.33 -33.04 -40.78
N ALA A 162 -16.75 -31.99 -41.35
CA ALA A 162 -17.39 -31.15 -42.37
C ALA A 162 -16.98 -31.52 -43.83
N ASP A 163 -16.06 -32.46 -44.03
CA ASP A 163 -15.48 -32.79 -45.35
C ASP A 163 -15.85 -34.19 -45.87
N ILE A 164 -16.89 -34.84 -45.30
CA ILE A 164 -17.40 -36.16 -45.77
C ILE A 164 -18.91 -36.09 -46.10
N VAL A 165 -19.42 -34.95 -46.58
CA VAL A 165 -20.83 -34.86 -47.04
C VAL A 165 -20.99 -34.19 -48.43
N GLU A 166 -19.91 -33.76 -49.10
CA GLU A 166 -20.05 -33.10 -50.41
C GLU A 166 -19.19 -33.74 -51.51
N THR A 167 -19.50 -34.99 -51.87
CA THR A 167 -19.20 -35.54 -53.19
C THR A 167 -20.33 -36.45 -53.66
N VAL A 168 -21.53 -35.91 -53.84
CA VAL A 168 -22.52 -36.48 -54.77
C VAL A 168 -23.16 -35.32 -55.54
N ASP A 169 -23.02 -35.39 -56.86
CA ASP A 169 -23.67 -34.61 -57.92
C ASP A 169 -23.23 -33.17 -58.18
N GLY A 170 -22.69 -32.94 -59.38
CA GLY A 170 -22.44 -31.58 -59.87
C GLY A 170 -21.68 -31.44 -61.19
N ASP A 171 -21.86 -32.36 -62.13
CA ASP A 171 -21.38 -32.20 -63.52
C ASP A 171 -22.17 -31.08 -64.22
N ARG A 172 -21.65 -29.84 -64.28
CA ARG A 172 -22.09 -28.83 -65.26
C ARG A 172 -21.14 -27.65 -65.49
N LYS A 173 -20.39 -27.76 -66.60
CA LYS A 173 -20.03 -26.73 -67.59
C LYS A 173 -19.48 -25.37 -67.11
N GLU A 174 -18.16 -25.25 -67.29
CA GLU A 174 -17.52 -24.32 -68.23
C GLU A 174 -18.28 -23.03 -68.58
N ASN A 175 -17.79 -21.90 -68.05
CA ASN A 175 -17.76 -20.66 -68.81
C ASN A 175 -16.60 -19.78 -68.33
N GLU A 176 -15.65 -19.58 -69.24
CA GLU A 176 -14.73 -18.46 -69.26
C GLU A 176 -15.50 -17.12 -69.15
N ASN A 177 -14.82 -16.13 -68.55
CA ASN A 177 -14.52 -14.80 -69.10
C ASN A 177 -14.77 -13.66 -68.09
N GLY A 178 -13.75 -12.82 -67.89
CA GLY A 178 -13.82 -11.57 -67.13
C GLY A 178 -12.87 -11.57 -65.93
N ARG A 179 -11.58 -11.29 -66.11
CA ARG A 179 -10.99 -9.95 -66.33
C ARG A 179 -11.38 -8.96 -65.20
N GLY A 180 -10.57 -9.00 -64.14
CA GLY A 180 -10.05 -7.82 -63.44
C GLY A 180 -10.96 -7.13 -62.43
N ARG A 181 -10.53 -7.14 -61.16
CA ARG A 181 -10.35 -5.89 -60.39
C ARG A 181 -9.53 -6.15 -59.14
N PHE A 182 -8.33 -5.58 -59.11
CA PHE A 182 -7.66 -5.21 -57.87
C PHE A 182 -8.56 -4.19 -57.15
N VAL A 183 -8.94 -4.47 -55.91
CA VAL A 183 -9.38 -3.45 -54.97
C VAL A 183 -8.51 -3.62 -53.74
N ASN A 184 -7.60 -2.66 -53.58
CA ASN A 184 -6.82 -2.43 -52.39
C ASN A 184 -7.76 -2.12 -51.22
N GLU A 185 -7.47 -2.73 -50.08
CA GLU A 185 -7.13 -2.02 -48.85
C GLU A 185 -7.72 -0.61 -48.69
N VAL A 186 -8.82 -0.52 -47.95
CA VAL A 186 -9.10 0.60 -47.04
C VAL A 186 -9.90 0.04 -45.86
N GLU A 187 -9.20 -0.13 -44.74
CA GLU A 187 -9.60 0.36 -43.42
C GLU A 187 -11.11 0.29 -43.08
N ALA A 188 -11.59 -0.92 -42.77
CA ALA A 188 -12.74 -1.06 -41.90
C ALA A 188 -12.24 -0.92 -40.45
N ARG A 189 -12.18 0.32 -39.98
CA ARG A 189 -12.16 0.64 -38.55
C ARG A 189 -13.49 0.15 -37.96
N GLU A 190 -13.52 -1.12 -37.54
CA GLU A 190 -14.57 -1.63 -36.67
C GLU A 190 -14.55 -0.78 -35.39
N VAL A 191 -15.49 0.15 -35.31
CA VAL A 191 -15.97 0.66 -34.05
C VAL A 191 -16.70 -0.51 -33.41
N ALA A 192 -16.00 -1.24 -32.56
CA ALA A 192 -16.65 -2.14 -31.61
C ALA A 192 -17.49 -1.27 -30.67
N GLU A 193 -18.74 -1.05 -31.05
CA GLU A 193 -19.79 -0.65 -30.13
C GLU A 193 -19.94 -1.79 -29.12
N LEU A 194 -19.26 -1.65 -27.98
CA LEU A 194 -19.59 -2.41 -26.79
C LEU A 194 -20.84 -1.78 -26.18
N ASP A 195 -21.98 -2.11 -26.80
CA ASP A 195 -23.23 -2.30 -26.08
C ASP A 195 -23.02 -3.45 -25.08
N GLY A 196 -22.99 -3.07 -23.81
CA GLY A 196 -22.61 -3.93 -22.69
C GLY A 196 -23.35 -3.51 -21.45
N ASN A 197 -24.68 -3.48 -21.56
CA ASN A 197 -25.62 -3.60 -20.47
C ASN A 197 -25.18 -4.73 -19.51
N GLU A 198 -24.77 -4.39 -18.29
CA GLU A 198 -25.00 -5.25 -17.14
C GLU A 198 -25.21 -4.39 -15.89
N ARG A 199 -26.50 -4.14 -15.64
CA ARG A 199 -27.03 -3.82 -14.31
C ARG A 199 -26.45 -4.81 -13.29
N ARG A 200 -25.56 -4.33 -12.42
CA ARG A 200 -25.37 -4.95 -11.11
C ARG A 200 -26.41 -4.34 -10.18
N GLU A 201 -27.55 -5.01 -10.09
CA GLU A 201 -28.39 -4.91 -8.90
C GLU A 201 -27.52 -5.36 -7.72
N LEU A 202 -27.17 -4.41 -6.87
CA LEU A 202 -26.48 -4.71 -5.62
C LEU A 202 -27.54 -5.28 -4.67
N ASP A 203 -27.34 -6.55 -4.33
CA ASP A 203 -28.19 -7.34 -3.46
C ASP A 203 -28.49 -6.62 -2.12
N GLY A 204 -29.78 -6.35 -1.87
CA GLY A 204 -30.60 -7.05 -0.87
C GLY A 204 -30.17 -7.13 0.61
N HIS A 205 -28.93 -6.83 0.98
CA HIS A 205 -28.50 -6.75 2.37
C HIS A 205 -28.29 -5.29 2.77
N GLY A 206 -29.42 -4.60 2.96
CA GLY A 206 -29.50 -3.40 3.77
C GLY A 206 -29.05 -3.72 5.19
N GLN A 207 -27.77 -3.50 5.47
CA GLN A 207 -27.28 -3.39 6.83
C GLN A 207 -26.91 -1.93 7.05
N ALA A 208 -27.85 -1.20 7.63
CA ALA A 208 -27.61 0.11 8.22
C ALA A 208 -26.53 -0.06 9.29
N VAL A 209 -25.36 0.53 9.08
CA VAL A 209 -24.37 0.69 10.13
C VAL A 209 -24.88 1.83 11.01
N TYR A 210 -25.33 1.47 12.21
CA TYR A 210 -25.76 2.39 13.24
C TYR A 210 -24.59 3.31 13.64
N GLU A 211 -24.82 4.61 13.55
CA GLU A 211 -24.05 5.62 14.26
C GLU A 211 -24.22 5.38 15.76
N LEU A 212 -23.16 4.95 16.45
CA LEU A 212 -23.15 4.96 17.92
C LEU A 212 -22.85 6.38 18.39
N GLU A 213 -23.94 7.10 18.57
CA GLU A 213 -24.09 8.36 19.27
C GLU A 213 -23.56 8.26 20.72
N GLY A 214 -22.75 9.26 21.10
CA GLY A 214 -22.87 9.95 22.39
C GLY A 214 -22.56 9.17 23.67
N GLY A 215 -21.31 9.26 24.12
CA GLY A 215 -20.91 8.94 25.49
C GLY A 215 -19.99 9.99 26.09
N SER A 216 -20.52 11.19 26.35
CA SER A 216 -19.83 12.20 27.16
C SER A 216 -19.73 11.71 28.61
N VAL A 217 -18.52 11.37 29.06
CA VAL A 217 -18.24 11.16 30.49
C VAL A 217 -18.15 12.54 31.14
N VAL A 218 -19.26 12.93 31.76
CA VAL A 218 -19.34 14.05 32.70
C VAL A 218 -18.75 13.60 34.03
N ASP A 219 -17.67 14.28 34.38
CA ASP A 219 -17.35 14.89 35.69
C ASP A 219 -18.12 14.39 36.93
N GLY A 220 -17.34 14.05 37.95
CA GLY A 220 -17.84 14.02 39.32
C GLY A 220 -17.02 13.14 40.26
N ARG A 221 -16.24 13.79 41.14
CA ARG A 221 -16.45 13.78 42.61
C ARG A 221 -15.15 13.71 43.41
N GLN A 222 -14.79 14.88 43.94
CA GLN A 222 -14.38 15.16 45.33
C GLN A 222 -14.11 13.93 46.24
N ARG A 223 -12.87 13.78 46.69
CA ARG A 223 -12.40 14.11 48.05
C ARG A 223 -10.90 13.84 48.21
#